data_AF-A0A1I0S9A0-F1
#
_entry.id   AF-A0A1I0S9A0-F1
#
_cell.length_a   1.000
_cell.length_b   1.000
_cell.length_c   1.000
_cell.angle_alpha   90.00
_cell.angle_beta   90.00
_cell.angle_gamma   90.00
#
_symmetry.space_group_name_H-M   'P 1'
#
loop_
_entity.id
_entity.type
_entity.pdbx_description
1 polymer ?
#
loop_
_entity_poly.entity_id
_entity_poly.type
_entity_poly.pdbx_seq_one_letter_code
_entity_poly.pdbx_strand_id
1 'polypeptide(L)' 'MNNESFNQEDERKSLFQRLRGSMFPVQPTDKVPVRLLKDSAFYLFAVMALLVTLLLGGAIMFVL' A
#
# COMPACT_ATOMS: atom_id res chain seq x y z
N MET A 1 -25.79 -21.08 -6.80
CA MET A 1 -25.55 -19.68 -7.23
C MET A 1 -24.82 -18.98 -6.09
N ASN A 2 -23.50 -19.19 -5.92
CA ASN A 2 -22.72 -18.69 -4.77
C ASN A 2 -21.46 -17.93 -5.20
N ASN A 3 -21.48 -17.22 -6.33
CA ASN A 3 -20.29 -16.57 -6.89
C ASN A 3 -20.36 -15.02 -6.88
N GLU A 4 -21.40 -14.43 -6.29
CA GLU A 4 -21.69 -12.99 -6.45
C GLU A 4 -21.19 -12.13 -5.28
N SER A 5 -20.88 -12.74 -4.13
CA SER A 5 -20.49 -12.01 -2.91
C SER A 5 -19.02 -11.56 -2.89
N PHE A 6 -18.15 -12.19 -3.69
CA PHE A 6 -16.71 -11.86 -3.70
C PHE A 6 -16.39 -10.54 -4.42
N ASN A 7 -17.26 -10.07 -5.33
CA ASN A 7 -16.97 -8.90 -6.19
C ASN A 7 -17.42 -7.56 -5.56
N GLN A 8 -18.48 -7.56 -4.75
CA GLN A 8 -19.01 -6.32 -4.14
C GLN A 8 -18.11 -5.75 -3.02
N GLU A 9 -17.31 -6.58 -2.35
CA GLU A 9 -16.36 -6.08 -1.33
C GLU A 9 -15.13 -5.41 -1.93
N ASP A 10 -14.75 -5.75 -3.15
CA ASP A 10 -13.59 -5.15 -3.83
C ASP A 10 -13.93 -3.81 -4.52
N GLU A 11 -15.20 -3.56 -4.85
CA GLU A 11 -15.68 -2.27 -5.37
C GLU A 11 -15.80 -1.18 -4.30
N ARG A 12 -16.03 -1.53 -3.03
CA ARG A 12 -16.12 -0.56 -1.92
C ARG A 12 -14.77 -0.16 -1.33
N LYS A 13 -13.69 -0.83 -1.69
CA LYS A 13 -12.34 -0.51 -1.19
C LYS A 13 -11.81 0.72 -1.90
N SER A 14 -11.33 1.69 -1.12
CA SER A 14 -10.60 2.85 -1.64
C SER A 14 -9.45 2.41 -2.54
N LEU A 15 -9.10 3.20 -3.56
CA LEU A 15 -7.95 2.92 -4.44
C LEU A 15 -6.67 2.64 -3.63
N PHE A 16 -6.49 3.33 -2.51
CA PHE A 16 -5.38 3.10 -1.59
C PHE A 16 -5.42 1.71 -0.94
N GLN A 17 -6.60 1.24 -0.52
CA GLN A 17 -6.78 -0.11 0.03
C GLN A 17 -6.56 -1.19 -1.03
N ARG A 18 -6.97 -0.94 -2.28
CA ARG A 18 -6.72 -1.86 -3.40
C ARG A 18 -5.22 -1.97 -3.70
N LEU A 19 -4.50 -0.84 -3.73
CA LEU A 19 -3.06 -0.79 -3.96
C LEU A 19 -2.26 -1.45 -2.82
N ARG A 20 -2.64 -1.18 -1.56
CA ARG A 20 -2.02 -1.82 -0.39
C ARG A 20 -2.29 -3.32 -0.39
N GLY A 21 -3.53 -3.73 -0.69
CA GLY A 21 -3.93 -5.13 -0.72
C GLY A 21 -3.26 -5.93 -1.83
N SER A 22 -2.89 -5.31 -2.96
CA SER A 22 -2.19 -5.99 -4.05
C SER A 22 -0.69 -6.12 -3.83
N MET A 23 -0.02 -5.11 -3.26
CA MET A 23 1.43 -5.14 -3.02
C MET A 23 1.82 -5.87 -1.72
N PHE A 24 1.07 -5.66 -0.63
CA PHE A 24 1.35 -6.26 0.68
C PHE A 24 0.06 -6.85 1.29
N PRO A 25 -0.41 -8.00 0.77
CA PRO A 25 -1.63 -8.63 1.26
C PRO A 25 -1.46 -9.10 2.72
N VAL A 26 -2.26 -8.53 3.60
CA VAL A 26 -2.44 -8.99 4.99
C VAL A 26 -3.55 -10.03 4.98
N GLN A 27 -3.22 -11.26 5.34
CA GLN A 27 -4.19 -12.33 5.43
C GLN A 27 -4.80 -12.36 6.84
N PRO A 28 -6.09 -12.72 6.99
CA PRO A 28 -6.71 -12.86 8.31
C PRO A 28 -6.06 -13.95 9.17
N THR A 29 -5.37 -14.90 8.53
CA THR A 29 -4.61 -15.99 9.14
C THR A 29 -3.22 -15.57 9.64
N ASP A 30 -2.77 -14.34 9.32
CA ASP A 30 -1.45 -13.84 9.73
C ASP A 30 -1.42 -13.63 11.25
N LYS A 31 -0.37 -14.14 11.90
CA LYS A 31 -0.11 -13.86 13.32
C LYS A 31 0.11 -12.36 13.50
N VAL A 32 -0.35 -11.81 14.64
CA VAL A 32 -0.22 -10.39 15.02
C VAL A 32 1.15 -9.76 14.66
N PRO A 33 2.31 -10.37 14.96
CA PRO A 33 3.61 -9.78 14.60
C PRO A 33 3.85 -9.70 13.09
N VAL A 34 3.40 -10.69 12.30
CA VAL A 34 3.58 -10.71 10.84
C VAL A 34 2.72 -9.63 10.18
N ARG A 35 1.51 -9.43 10.69
CA ARG A 35 0.62 -8.36 10.23
C ARG A 35 1.22 -6.97 10.47
N LEU A 36 1.75 -6.72 11.67
CA LEU A 36 2.44 -5.46 11.99
C LEU A 36 3.67 -5.23 11.12
N LEU A 37 4.41 -6.29 10.78
CA LEU A 37 5.57 -6.20 9.90
C LEU A 37 5.17 -5.80 8.48
N LYS A 38 4.12 -6.39 7.92
CA LYS A 38 3.61 -6.04 6.58
C LYS A 38 3.08 -4.59 6.55
N ASP A 39 2.38 -4.18 7.60
CA ASP A 39 1.83 -2.83 7.72
C ASP A 39 2.92 -1.77 7.82
N SER A 40 3.95 -2.02 8.63
CA SER A 40 5.10 -1.12 8.78
C SER A 40 5.96 -1.07 7.51
N ALA A 41 6.17 -2.19 6.83
CA ALA A 41 6.90 -2.23 5.57
C ALA A 41 6.23 -1.37 4.49
N PHE A 42 4.90 -1.47 4.35
CA PHE A 42 4.15 -0.66 3.40
C PHE A 42 4.27 0.85 3.71
N TYR A 43 4.19 1.22 4.99
CA TYR A 43 4.32 2.62 5.39
C TYR A 43 5.73 3.17 5.15
N LEU A 44 6.76 2.39 5.48
CA LEU A 44 8.16 2.75 5.23
C LEU A 44 8.42 2.93 3.73
N PHE A 45 7.90 2.05 2.89
CA PHE A 45 8.01 2.18 1.45
C PHE A 45 7.37 3.47 0.93
N ALA A 46 6.14 3.78 1.37
CA ALA A 46 5.44 5.00 0.96
C ALA A 46 6.22 6.26 1.38
N VAL A 47 6.75 6.29 2.60
CA VAL A 47 7.57 7.42 3.09
C VAL A 47 8.86 7.55 2.29
N MET A 48 9.57 6.45 2.02
CA MET A 48 10.80 6.48 1.23
C MET A 48 10.55 6.95 -0.21
N ALA A 49 9.49 6.45 -0.86
CA ALA A 49 9.11 6.89 -2.20
C ALA A 49 8.83 8.40 -2.25
N LEU A 50 8.12 8.93 -1.24
CA LEU A 50 7.86 10.36 -1.11
C LEU A 50 9.16 11.16 -0.93
N LEU A 51 10.02 10.73 -0.01
CA LEU A 51 11.30 11.42 0.26
C LEU A 51 12.21 11.44 -0.95
N VAL A 52 12.34 10.31 -1.66
CA VAL A 52 13.15 10.21 -2.89
C VAL A 52 12.59 11.11 -3.98
N THR A 53 11.27 11.11 -4.17
CA THR A 53 10.62 11.98 -5.16
C THR A 53 10.85 13.45 -4.85
N LEU A 54 10.75 13.83 -3.57
CA LEU A 54 10.94 15.20 -3.12
C LEU A 54 12.39 15.65 -3.24
N LEU A 55 13.34 14.77 -2.90
CA LEU A 55 14.77 14.99 -3.12
C LEU A 55 15.11 15.15 -4.60
N LEU A 56 14.57 14.28 -5.47
CA LEU A 56 14.81 14.34 -6.91
C LEU A 56 14.23 15.61 -7.51
N GLY A 57 12.98 15.96 -7.17
CA GLY A 57 12.34 17.20 -7.60
C GLY A 57 13.08 18.44 -7.10
N GLY A 58 13.52 18.43 -5.84
CA GLY A 58 14.33 19.50 -5.25
C GLY A 58 15.69 19.64 -5.95
N ALA A 59 16.36 18.54 -6.25
CA ALA A 59 17.63 18.55 -6.97
C ALA A 59 17.47 19.11 -8.39
N ILE A 60 16.42 18.72 -9.11
CA ILE A 60 16.13 19.26 -10.45
C ILE A 60 15.83 20.75 -10.37
N MET A 61 14.99 21.20 -9.44
CA MET A 61 14.69 22.63 -9.25
C MET A 61 15.90 23.46 -8.81
N PHE A 62 16.86 22.87 -8.09
CA PHE A 62 18.07 23.58 -7.70
C PHE A 62 19.06 23.75 -8.87
N VAL A 63 19.03 22.83 -9.84
CA VAL A 63 19.92 22.85 -11.01
C VAL A 63 19.39 23.76 -12.13
N LEU A 64 18.07 23.84 -12.29
CA LEU A 64 17.39 24.72 -13.27
C LEU A 64 17.38 26.19 -12.80
#